data_AF-A0A4R5CEE3-F1
#
_entry.id   AF-A0A4R5CEE3-F1
#
_cell.length_a   1.000
_cell.length_b   1.000
_cell.length_c   1.000
_cell.angle_alpha   90.00
_cell.angle_beta   90.00
_cell.angle_gamma   90.00
#
_symmetry.space_group_name_H-M   'P 1'
#
loop_
_entity.id
_entity.type
_entity.pdbx_description
1 polymer ?
#
loop_
_entity_poly.entity_id
_entity_poly.type
_entity_poly.pdbx_seq_one_letter_code
_entity_poly.pdbx_strand_id
1 'polypeptide(L)'
;MKKSTFYLMMIVLSLSMFPNTSIASEKNTVAIENKVMPLEVKVMLNRLEEIKAMDKSEMKYSEKRELRKEVRSINTALRSSNGGVYLSVGAIIIIILLLIILL
;
A
#
# COMPACT_ATOMS: atom_id res chain seq x y z
N MET A 1 -26.83 25.02 -30.63
CA MET A 1 -26.97 24.22 -29.39
C MET A 1 -28.44 24.28 -28.97
N LYS A 2 -29.14 23.15 -28.90
CA LYS A 2 -30.58 23.16 -28.57
C LYS A 2 -30.74 23.71 -27.15
N LYS A 3 -31.69 24.62 -26.89
CA LYS A 3 -31.85 25.26 -25.55
C LYS A 3 -31.93 24.23 -24.41
N SER A 4 -32.50 23.06 -24.71
CA SER A 4 -32.53 21.89 -23.81
C SER A 4 -31.15 21.40 -23.36
N THR A 5 -30.12 21.44 -24.22
CA THR A 5 -28.76 21.05 -23.82
C THR A 5 -28.13 22.08 -22.88
N PHE A 6 -28.50 23.36 -23.01
CA PHE A 6 -28.04 24.41 -22.10
C PHE A 6 -28.68 24.28 -20.71
N TYR A 7 -29.99 24.00 -20.66
CA TYR A 7 -30.69 23.70 -19.40
C TYR A 7 -30.15 22.44 -18.71
N LEU A 8 -29.87 21.38 -19.48
CA LEU A 8 -29.27 20.16 -18.94
C LEU A 8 -27.88 20.42 -18.35
N MET A 9 -27.07 21.26 -19.01
CA MET A 9 -25.73 21.62 -18.51
C MET A 9 -25.78 22.48 -17.24
N MET A 10 -26.76 23.38 -17.10
CA MET A 10 -26.97 24.16 -15.88
C MET A 10 -27.43 23.31 -14.69
N ILE A 11 -28.26 22.30 -14.92
CA ILE A 11 -28.71 21.36 -13.87
C ILE A 11 -27.52 20.52 -13.36
N VAL A 12 -26.70 19.99 -14.27
CA VAL A 12 -25.51 19.20 -13.89
C VAL A 12 -24.50 20.05 -13.11
N LEU A 13 -24.31 21.32 -13.49
CA LEU A 13 -23.41 22.24 -12.80
C LEU A 13 -23.91 22.62 -11.40
N SER A 14 -25.23 22.69 -11.19
CA SER A 14 -25.80 22.96 -9.86
C SER A 14 -25.68 21.77 -8.89
N LEU A 15 -25.60 20.55 -9.43
CA LEU A 15 -25.55 19.31 -8.64
C LEU A 15 -24.14 19.00 -8.10
N SER A 16 -23.10 19.72 -8.54
CA SER A 16 -21.73 19.53 -8.06
C SER A 16 -21.37 20.35 -6.82
N MET A 17 -22.28 21.21 -6.34
CA MET A 17 -22.06 22.06 -5.15
C MET A 17 -22.49 21.42 -3.82
N PHE A 18 -22.73 20.11 -3.76
CA PHE A 18 -22.94 19.45 -2.46
C PHE A 18 -21.63 19.45 -1.66
N PRO A 19 -21.60 20.02 -0.45
CA PRO A 19 -20.43 19.90 0.41
C PRO A 19 -20.30 18.44 0.84
N ASN A 20 -19.27 17.76 0.33
CA ASN A 20 -18.83 16.48 0.88
C ASN A 20 -18.24 16.77 2.26
N THR A 21 -19.07 16.78 3.30
CA THR A 21 -18.60 16.82 4.68
C THR A 21 -17.98 15.46 4.99
N SER A 22 -16.69 15.30 4.71
CA SER A 22 -15.92 14.18 5.21
C SER A 22 -15.80 14.33 6.73
N ILE A 23 -16.62 13.58 7.46
CA ILE A 23 -16.37 13.35 8.89
C ILE A 23 -15.09 12.52 8.93
N ALA A 24 -13.98 13.16 9.29
CA ALA A 24 -12.82 12.43 9.74
C ALA A 24 -13.25 11.66 10.99
N SER A 25 -13.42 10.34 10.87
CA SER A 25 -13.43 9.49 12.04
C SER A 25 -12.09 9.76 12.72
N GLU A 26 -12.14 10.46 13.85
CA GLU A 26 -11.02 10.59 14.75
C GLU A 26 -10.61 9.16 15.05
N LYS A 27 -9.54 8.72 14.38
CA LYS A 27 -8.88 7.47 14.70
C LYS A 27 -8.50 7.70 16.15
N ASN A 28 -9.24 7.08 17.07
CA ASN A 28 -8.83 6.91 18.43
C ASN A 28 -7.35 6.56 18.34
N THR A 29 -6.50 7.53 18.68
CA THR A 29 -5.11 7.27 18.99
C THR A 29 -5.22 6.53 20.30
N VAL A 30 -5.52 5.22 20.19
CA VAL A 30 -5.06 4.25 21.15
C VAL A 30 -3.60 4.59 21.27
N ALA A 31 -3.27 5.17 22.42
CA ALA A 31 -1.93 5.51 22.80
C ALA A 31 -1.06 4.34 22.35
N ILE A 32 -0.01 4.62 21.59
CA ILE A 32 1.03 3.66 21.28
C ILE A 32 1.80 3.48 22.61
N GLU A 33 1.14 2.90 23.59
CA GLU A 33 1.76 2.34 24.76
C GLU A 33 2.27 0.98 24.33
N ASN A 34 3.59 0.91 24.25
CA ASN A 34 4.40 -0.28 24.07
C ASN A 34 4.40 -0.83 22.64
N LYS A 35 5.44 -0.44 21.92
CA LYS A 35 6.04 -1.15 20.77
C LYS A 35 6.48 -2.56 21.21
N VAL A 36 5.56 -3.41 21.64
CA VAL A 36 5.74 -4.85 21.65
C VAL A 36 5.58 -5.23 20.20
N MET A 37 6.71 -5.35 19.50
CA MET A 37 6.75 -6.01 18.20
C MET A 37 5.92 -7.30 18.33
N PRO A 38 4.85 -7.48 17.54
CA PRO A 38 4.00 -8.65 17.67
C PRO A 38 4.92 -9.88 17.64
N LEU A 39 4.74 -10.82 18.57
CA LEU A 39 5.59 -12.01 18.70
C LEU A 39 5.81 -12.71 17.33
N GLU A 40 4.79 -12.69 16.49
CA GLU A 40 4.80 -13.17 15.11
C GLU A 40 5.82 -12.45 14.20
N VAL A 41 5.92 -11.11 14.28
CA VAL A 41 6.90 -10.31 13.51
C VAL A 41 8.32 -10.65 13.95
N LYS A 42 8.54 -10.86 15.26
CA LYS A 42 9.86 -11.24 15.77
C LYS A 42 10.29 -12.63 15.28
N VAL A 43 9.37 -13.60 15.23
CA VAL A 43 9.63 -14.93 14.65
C VAL A 43 9.98 -14.83 13.17
N MET A 44 9.23 -14.03 12.41
CA MET A 44 9.49 -13.77 10.99
C MET A 44 10.87 -13.15 10.74
N LEU A 45 11.30 -12.20 11.57
CA LEU A 45 12.63 -11.58 11.48
C LEU A 45 13.74 -12.57 11.83
N ASN A 46 13.56 -13.38 12.89
CA ASN A 46 14.54 -14.40 13.25
C ASN A 46 14.75 -15.42 12.12
N ARG A 47 13.68 -15.83 11.43
CA ARG A 47 13.78 -16.74 10.28
C ARG A 47 14.54 -16.10 9.10
N LEU A 48 14.35 -14.81 8.87
CA LEU A 48 15.12 -14.06 7.87
C LEU A 48 16.61 -14.02 8.21
N GLU A 49 16.96 -13.84 9.48
CA GLU A 49 18.35 -13.87 9.95
C GLU A 49 18.98 -15.25 9.82
N GLU A 50 18.23 -16.31 10.14
CA GLU A 50 18.66 -17.69 9.96
C GLU A 50 18.96 -17.99 8.48
N ILE A 51 18.05 -17.63 7.56
CA ILE A 51 18.25 -17.78 6.12
C ILE A 51 19.45 -16.93 5.64
N LYS A 52 19.71 -15.78 6.26
CA LYS A 52 20.85 -14.93 5.91
C LYS A 52 22.18 -15.53 6.35
N ALA A 53 22.23 -16.13 7.54
CA ALA A 53 23.41 -16.75 8.12
C ALA A 53 23.74 -18.13 7.52
N MET A 54 22.78 -18.78 6.87
CA MET A 54 22.97 -20.07 6.22
C MET A 54 23.99 -20.00 5.07
N ASP A 55 24.92 -20.95 5.04
CA ASP A 55 25.79 -21.14 3.87
C ASP A 55 24.98 -21.78 2.73
N LYS A 56 25.05 -21.15 1.56
CA LYS A 56 24.29 -21.52 0.36
C LYS A 56 25.21 -21.98 -0.75
N SER A 57 26.52 -22.04 -0.52
CA SER A 57 27.52 -22.42 -1.52
C SER A 57 27.15 -23.75 -2.19
N GLU A 58 26.81 -24.76 -1.40
CA GLU A 58 26.49 -26.13 -1.84
C GLU A 58 25.03 -26.35 -2.27
N MET A 59 24.13 -25.39 -2.05
CA MET A 59 22.69 -25.59 -2.34
C MET A 59 22.38 -25.57 -3.85
N LYS A 60 21.42 -26.39 -4.27
CA LYS A 60 20.94 -26.46 -5.65
C LYS A 60 20.15 -25.21 -6.01
N TYR A 61 20.08 -24.89 -7.31
CA TYR A 61 19.34 -23.71 -7.80
C TYR A 61 17.87 -23.72 -7.37
N SER A 62 17.22 -24.89 -7.33
CA SER A 62 15.83 -25.06 -6.87
C SER A 62 15.64 -24.64 -5.41
N GLU A 63 16.52 -25.09 -4.52
CA GLU A 63 16.48 -24.79 -3.09
C GLU A 63 16.75 -23.30 -2.83
N LYS A 64 17.74 -22.73 -3.52
CA LYS A 64 17.99 -21.28 -3.50
C LYS A 64 16.78 -20.48 -3.99
N ARG A 65 16.00 -21.02 -4.93
CA ARG A 65 14.77 -20.38 -5.42
C ARG A 65 13.65 -20.45 -4.38
N GLU A 66 13.53 -21.53 -3.64
CA GLU A 66 12.58 -21.68 -2.54
C GLU A 66 12.90 -20.72 -1.39
N LEU A 67 14.16 -20.64 -0.96
CA LEU A 67 14.59 -19.65 0.05
C LEU A 67 14.27 -18.21 -0.37
N ARG A 68 14.43 -17.88 -1.66
CA ARG A 68 14.06 -16.55 -2.19
C ARG A 68 12.55 -16.30 -2.17
N LYS A 69 11.73 -17.33 -2.37
CA LYS A 69 10.27 -17.21 -2.27
C LYS A 69 9.87 -17.01 -0.81
N GLU A 70 10.45 -17.76 0.12
CA GLU A 70 10.21 -17.63 1.55
C GLU A 70 10.59 -16.23 2.07
N VAL A 71 11.77 -15.74 1.71
CA VAL A 71 12.20 -14.37 2.03
C VAL A 71 11.23 -13.32 1.48
N ARG A 72 10.71 -13.51 0.26
CA ARG A 72 9.73 -12.59 -0.34
C ARG A 72 8.39 -12.64 0.39
N SER A 73 7.88 -13.83 0.72
CA SER A 73 6.60 -13.97 1.43
C SER A 73 6.65 -13.35 2.82
N ILE A 74 7.76 -13.55 3.56
CA ILE A 74 7.97 -12.93 4.87
C ILE A 74 8.02 -11.40 4.73
N ASN A 75 8.78 -10.88 3.75
CA ASN A 75 8.83 -9.43 3.50
C ASN A 75 7.46 -8.85 3.13
N THR A 76 6.65 -9.54 2.32
CA THR A 76 5.30 -9.09 2.01
C THR A 76 4.40 -9.09 3.24
N ALA A 77 4.47 -10.13 4.09
CA ALA A 77 3.68 -10.21 5.32
C ALA A 77 4.04 -9.07 6.29
N LEU A 78 5.34 -8.82 6.50
CA LEU A 78 5.83 -7.73 7.37
C LEU A 78 5.40 -6.35 6.86
N ARG A 79 5.43 -6.13 5.55
CA ARG A 79 5.08 -4.83 4.95
C ARG A 79 3.56 -4.60 4.91
N SER A 80 2.76 -5.65 4.75
CA SER A 80 1.30 -5.59 4.94
C SER A 80 0.93 -5.31 6.40
N SER A 81 1.68 -5.85 7.37
CA SER A 81 1.50 -5.58 8.80
C SER A 81 1.81 -4.12 9.17
N ASN A 82 2.69 -3.45 8.43
CA ASN A 82 3.15 -2.08 8.74
C ASN A 82 2.40 -0.96 7.97
N GLY A 83 1.23 -1.25 7.38
CA GLY A 83 0.35 -0.24 6.78
C GLY A 83 0.91 0.51 5.56
N GLY A 84 1.95 -0.02 4.91
CA GLY A 84 2.55 0.62 3.75
C GLY A 84 1.70 0.46 2.49
N VAL A 85 1.31 1.57 1.86
CA VAL A 85 0.65 1.56 0.54
C VAL A 85 1.66 1.17 -0.52
N TYR A 86 1.45 0.01 -1.13
CA TYR A 86 2.22 -0.43 -2.28
C TYR A 86 1.63 0.15 -3.55
N LEU A 87 2.31 1.15 -4.10
CA LEU A 87 2.01 1.62 -5.45
C LEU A 87 2.76 0.73 -6.45
N SER A 88 1.99 0.07 -7.32
CA SER A 88 2.54 -0.57 -8.52
C SER A 88 3.32 0.44 -9.35
N VAL A 89 4.30 -0.01 -10.13
CA VAL A 89 5.05 0.84 -11.07
C VAL A 89 4.08 1.60 -12.00
N GLY A 90 3.01 0.95 -12.46
CA GLY A 90 1.97 1.60 -13.26
C GLY A 90 1.20 2.67 -12.49
N ALA A 91 0.93 2.46 -11.19
CA ALA A 91 0.25 3.44 -10.35
C ALA A 91 1.12 4.68 -10.09
N ILE A 92 2.43 4.50 -9.92
CA ILE A 92 3.39 5.61 -9.80
C ILE A 92 3.40 6.46 -11.08
N ILE A 93 3.40 5.83 -12.26
CA ILE A 93 3.36 6.53 -13.56
C ILE A 93 2.09 7.37 -13.70
N ILE A 94 0.93 6.82 -13.32
CA ILE A 94 -0.36 7.54 -13.38
C ILE A 94 -0.36 8.75 -12.44
N ILE A 95 0.15 8.59 -11.21
CA ILE A 95 0.24 9.70 -10.24
C ILE A 95 1.13 10.83 -10.78
N ILE A 96 2.27 10.50 -11.40
CA ILE A 96 3.17 11.48 -12.00
C ILE A 96 2.48 12.22 -13.16
N LEU A 97 1.77 11.51 -14.04
CA LEU A 97 1.01 12.13 -15.13
C LEU A 97 -0.07 13.08 -14.63
N LEU A 98 -0.80 12.70 -13.58
CA LEU A 98 -1.81 13.57 -12.98
C LEU A 98 -1.20 14.84 -12.39
N LEU A 99 -0.06 14.75 -11.71
CA LEU A 99 0.64 15.92 -11.18
C LEU A 99 1.08 16.90 -12.27
N ILE A 100 1.49 16.41 -13.45
CA ILE A 100 1.88 17.26 -14.58
C ILE A 100 0.67 17.99 -15.20
N ILE A 101 -0.52 17.38 -15.17
CA ILE A 101 -1.74 17.98 -15.74
C ILE A 101 -2.37 19.00 -14.78
N LEU A 102 -2.20 18.78 -13.47
CA LEU A 102 -2.87 19.55 -12.41
C LEU A 102 -2.01 20.72 -11.90
N LEU A 103 -0.69 20.67 -12.07
CA LEU A 103 0.25 21.76 -11.82
C LEU A 103 0.37 22.68 -13.04
#